data_AF-A0AAV3QWD6-F1
#
_entry.id   AF-A0AAV3QWD6-F1
#
_cell.length_a   1.000
_cell.length_b   1.000
_cell.length_c   1.000
_cell.angle_alpha   90.00
_cell.angle_beta   90.00
_cell.angle_gamma   90.00
#
_symmetry.space_group_name_H-M   'P 1'
#
loop_
_entity.id
_entity.type
_entity.pdbx_description
1 polymer ?
#
loop_
_entity_poly.entity_id
_entity_poly.type
_entity_poly.pdbx_seq_one_letter_code
_entity_poly.pdbx_strand_id
1 'polypeptide(L)'
;MNKKKEDKVSKGVNQVFDSDLRFEYDGEDDGHLDLIFKQDSVLKKRKGANDIDFDNYRKEIRDNAVQLFSRWLYDVSIPFNDVNYEALQAAINAIGQYGPGMKAPSYHEMRIKCLKKEKKTAEKLVEESVEVAKKNGCTLMCYGWIDRN
;
A
#
# COMPACT_ATOMS: atom_id res chain seq x y z
N MET A 1 -37.98 -36.01 -30.06
CA MET A 1 -38.75 -34.80 -30.44
C MET A 1 -38.33 -33.67 -29.50
N ASN A 2 -37.71 -32.63 -30.07
CA ASN A 2 -37.48 -31.23 -29.63
C ASN A 2 -38.29 -30.74 -28.40
N LYS A 3 -37.89 -29.77 -27.56
CA LYS A 3 -36.91 -28.66 -27.65
C LYS A 3 -36.75 -27.99 -26.26
N LYS A 4 -35.63 -27.28 -26.08
CA LYS A 4 -35.22 -26.32 -25.03
C LYS A 4 -36.30 -25.34 -24.51
N LYS A 5 -36.14 -24.87 -23.25
CA LYS A 5 -35.75 -23.47 -22.93
C LYS A 5 -35.41 -23.26 -21.45
N GLU A 6 -34.29 -22.57 -21.24
CA GLU A 6 -33.80 -21.93 -20.02
C GLU A 6 -34.73 -20.77 -19.59
N ASP A 7 -34.77 -20.44 -18.29
CA ASP A 7 -34.39 -19.10 -17.81
C ASP A 7 -34.28 -19.01 -16.28
N LYS A 8 -33.36 -18.13 -15.86
CA LYS A 8 -32.73 -17.98 -14.54
C LYS A 8 -33.57 -17.16 -13.56
N VAL A 9 -33.56 -17.51 -12.27
CA VAL A 9 -33.76 -16.54 -11.17
C VAL A 9 -32.77 -16.83 -10.05
N SER A 10 -31.90 -15.87 -9.81
CA SER A 10 -30.94 -15.72 -8.73
C SER A 10 -31.63 -15.44 -7.39
N LYS A 11 -31.02 -15.93 -6.30
CA LYS A 11 -31.08 -15.49 -4.87
C LYS A 11 -30.73 -16.72 -4.01
N GLY A 12 -29.82 -16.72 -3.05
CA GLY A 12 -28.82 -15.78 -2.59
C GLY A 12 -27.96 -16.59 -1.63
N VAL A 13 -26.65 -16.61 -1.84
CA VAL A 13 -25.72 -17.26 -0.92
C VAL A 13 -25.41 -16.23 0.17
N ASN A 14 -26.13 -16.29 1.28
CA ASN A 14 -25.74 -15.57 2.47
C ASN A 14 -24.51 -16.27 3.05
N GLN A 15 -23.35 -15.68 2.76
CA GLN A 15 -22.11 -15.96 3.45
C GLN A 15 -22.30 -15.60 4.93
N VAL A 16 -22.10 -16.59 5.78
CA VAL A 16 -21.85 -16.40 7.20
C VAL A 16 -20.53 -15.63 7.30
N PHE A 17 -20.59 -14.41 7.85
CA PHE A 17 -19.42 -13.67 8.27
C PHE A 17 -18.83 -14.39 9.49
N ASP A 18 -17.80 -15.21 9.28
CA ASP A 18 -16.91 -15.60 10.38
C ASP A 18 -16.00 -14.43 10.71
N SER A 19 -16.28 -13.77 11.82
CA SER A 19 -15.62 -12.57 12.32
C SER A 19 -14.30 -12.83 13.06
N ASP A 20 -13.75 -14.04 13.00
CA ASP A 20 -12.68 -14.48 13.92
C ASP A 20 -11.32 -14.82 13.27
N LEU A 21 -11.09 -14.50 12.00
CA LEU A 21 -9.75 -14.59 11.41
C LEU A 21 -8.90 -13.35 11.76
N ARG A 22 -8.52 -13.22 13.02
CA ARG A 22 -7.30 -12.50 13.40
C ARG A 22 -6.13 -13.42 13.03
N PHE A 23 -5.53 -13.19 11.88
CA PHE A 23 -4.22 -13.77 11.56
C PHE A 23 -3.21 -13.08 12.50
N GLU A 24 -2.90 -13.71 13.62
CA GLU A 24 -1.66 -13.40 14.33
C GLU A 24 -0.53 -13.70 13.36
N TYR A 25 0.31 -12.71 13.07
CA TYR A 25 1.49 -12.89 12.23
C TYR A 25 2.64 -13.24 13.17
N ASP A 26 2.68 -14.51 13.55
CA ASP A 26 3.83 -15.17 14.14
C ASP A 26 4.96 -15.14 13.11
N GLY A 27 6.01 -14.37 13.42
CA GLY A 27 7.11 -14.05 12.50
C GLY A 27 8.04 -15.21 12.13
N GLU A 28 7.49 -16.40 11.92
CA GLU A 28 8.15 -17.67 11.58
C GLU A 28 7.55 -18.31 10.31
N ASP A 29 6.90 -17.52 9.45
CA ASP A 29 6.63 -17.93 8.07
C ASP A 29 7.79 -17.51 7.15
N ASP A 30 8.76 -18.41 6.99
CA ASP A 30 9.74 -18.44 5.88
C ASP A 30 9.06 -18.72 4.50
N GLY A 31 7.81 -18.27 4.36
CA GLY A 31 6.97 -18.46 3.20
C GLY A 31 7.30 -17.46 2.09
N HIS A 32 7.72 -17.99 0.94
CA HIS A 32 7.94 -17.30 -0.34
C HIS A 32 9.10 -16.29 -0.40
N LEU A 33 9.28 -15.41 0.59
CA LEU A 33 10.39 -14.45 0.60
C LEU A 33 11.75 -15.13 0.76
N ASP A 34 11.79 -16.23 1.53
CA ASP A 34 13.02 -16.98 1.79
C ASP A 34 13.53 -17.72 0.54
N LEU A 35 12.61 -18.16 -0.34
CA LEU A 35 12.99 -18.71 -1.65
C LEU A 35 13.63 -17.66 -2.57
N ILE A 36 13.13 -16.42 -2.54
CA ILE A 36 13.66 -15.32 -3.37
C ILE A 36 15.08 -14.95 -2.91
N PHE A 37 15.31 -14.82 -1.60
CA PHE A 37 16.65 -14.55 -1.06
C PHE A 37 17.64 -15.71 -1.29
N LYS A 38 17.16 -16.96 -1.25
CA LYS A 38 17.97 -18.13 -1.63
C LYS A 38 18.39 -18.06 -3.09
N GLN A 39 17.52 -17.61 -3.98
CA GLN A 39 17.79 -17.49 -5.41
C GLN A 39 18.89 -16.45 -5.70
N ASP A 40 18.92 -15.32 -4.99
CA ASP A 40 20.00 -14.32 -5.04
C ASP A 40 21.37 -14.89 -4.62
N SER A 41 21.40 -15.78 -3.62
CA SER A 41 22.63 -16.47 -3.21
C SER A 41 23.12 -17.50 -4.23
N VAL A 42 22.19 -18.14 -4.95
CA VAL A 42 22.47 -19.11 -6.02
C VAL A 42 22.97 -18.41 -7.29
N LEU A 43 22.42 -17.23 -7.62
CA LEU A 43 22.87 -16.39 -8.74
C LEU A 43 24.32 -15.90 -8.56
N LYS A 44 24.74 -15.57 -7.33
CA LYS A 44 26.13 -15.18 -7.02
C LYS A 44 27.16 -16.30 -7.20
N LYS A 45 26.74 -17.58 -7.22
CA LYS A 45 27.65 -18.74 -7.33
C LYS A 45 27.96 -19.18 -8.76
N ARG A 46 27.26 -18.65 -9.78
CA ARG A 46 27.54 -18.99 -11.19
C ARG A 46 28.44 -17.94 -11.83
N LYS A 47 29.75 -18.02 -11.55
CA LYS A 47 30.77 -17.39 -12.39
C LYS A 47 30.88 -18.17 -13.70
N GLY A 48 30.16 -17.69 -14.71
CA GLY A 48 30.25 -18.16 -16.09
C GLY A 48 29.38 -17.23 -16.95
N ALA A 49 30.04 -16.40 -17.74
CA ALA A 49 29.46 -15.28 -18.48
C ALA A 49 28.21 -15.67 -19.30
N ASN A 50 27.13 -14.92 -19.09
CA ASN A 50 26.15 -14.51 -20.08
C ASN A 50 25.70 -13.13 -19.61
N ASP A 51 25.61 -12.15 -20.52
CA ASP A 51 25.14 -10.80 -20.20
C ASP A 51 23.77 -10.91 -19.52
N ILE A 52 23.73 -10.78 -18.19
CA ILE A 52 22.48 -10.71 -17.45
C ILE A 52 21.85 -9.41 -17.93
N ASP A 53 20.75 -9.53 -18.66
CA ASP A 53 19.95 -8.39 -19.08
C ASP A 53 19.40 -7.71 -17.83
N PHE A 54 20.17 -6.72 -17.37
CA PHE A 54 19.90 -5.98 -16.14
C PHE A 54 18.58 -5.22 -16.23
N ASP A 55 18.17 -4.83 -17.44
CA ASP A 55 16.89 -4.16 -17.67
C ASP A 55 15.73 -5.14 -17.50
N ASN A 56 15.84 -6.36 -18.03
CA ASN A 56 14.85 -7.41 -17.82
C ASN A 56 14.78 -7.84 -16.34
N TYR A 57 15.92 -7.97 -15.65
CA TYR A 57 15.95 -8.26 -14.22
C TYR A 57 15.27 -7.16 -13.38
N ARG A 58 15.58 -5.88 -13.67
CA ARG A 58 14.96 -4.75 -12.98
C ARG A 58 13.45 -4.69 -13.23
N LYS A 59 13.01 -5.05 -14.43
CA LYS A 59 11.60 -5.14 -14.78
C LYS A 59 10.90 -6.24 -13.98
N GLU A 60 11.50 -7.42 -13.88
CA GLU A 60 10.93 -8.54 -13.11
C GLU A 60 10.79 -8.20 -11.61
N ILE A 61 11.82 -7.58 -11.01
CA ILE A 61 11.73 -7.11 -9.62
C ILE A 61 10.59 -6.09 -9.45
N ARG A 62 10.47 -5.15 -10.40
CA ARG A 62 9.41 -4.14 -10.37
C ARG A 62 8.04 -4.78 -10.49
N ASP A 63 7.84 -5.69 -11.43
CA ASP A 63 6.55 -6.34 -11.67
C ASP A 63 6.12 -7.13 -10.43
N ASN A 64 7.04 -7.84 -9.78
CA ASN A 64 6.80 -8.53 -8.51
C ASN A 64 6.43 -7.56 -7.38
N ALA A 65 7.14 -6.43 -7.24
CA ALA A 65 6.84 -5.43 -6.22
C ALA A 65 5.45 -4.79 -6.44
N VAL A 66 5.11 -4.47 -7.68
CA VAL A 66 3.80 -3.90 -8.05
C VAL A 66 2.67 -4.89 -7.78
N GLN A 67 2.88 -6.18 -8.07
CA GLN A 67 1.89 -7.23 -7.80
C GLN A 67 1.61 -7.36 -6.29
N LEU A 68 2.66 -7.39 -5.46
CA LEU A 68 2.51 -7.45 -3.99
C LEU A 68 1.83 -6.19 -3.44
N PHE A 69 2.20 -5.02 -3.95
CA PHE A 69 1.55 -3.77 -3.56
C PHE A 69 0.07 -3.73 -3.95
N SER A 70 -0.27 -4.21 -5.15
CA SER A 70 -1.65 -4.31 -5.63
C SER A 70 -2.49 -5.26 -4.77
N ARG A 71 -1.89 -6.38 -4.32
CA ARG A 71 -2.54 -7.29 -3.39
C ARG A 71 -2.81 -6.63 -2.04
N TRP A 72 -1.83 -5.93 -1.49
CA TRP A 72 -1.98 -5.20 -0.24
C TRP A 72 -3.11 -4.15 -0.33
N LEU A 73 -3.15 -3.33 -1.39
CA LEU A 73 -4.23 -2.36 -1.63
C LEU A 73 -5.61 -3.00 -1.63
N TYR A 74 -5.74 -4.16 -2.29
CA TYR A 74 -6.98 -4.93 -2.31
C TYR A 74 -7.39 -5.39 -0.90
N ASP A 75 -6.46 -5.94 -0.12
CA ASP A 75 -6.72 -6.45 1.22
C ASP A 75 -7.17 -5.33 2.18
N VAL A 76 -6.61 -4.12 2.05
CA VAL A 76 -7.00 -2.96 2.88
C VAL A 76 -8.13 -2.11 2.28
N SER A 77 -8.72 -2.55 1.17
CA SER A 77 -9.82 -1.84 0.48
C SER A 77 -9.50 -0.38 0.13
N ILE A 78 -8.23 -0.08 -0.21
CA ILE A 78 -7.84 1.25 -0.68
C ILE A 78 -8.26 1.39 -2.15
N PRO A 79 -8.99 2.47 -2.53
CA PRO A 79 -9.33 2.73 -3.93
C PRO A 79 -8.08 2.84 -4.82
N PHE A 80 -8.11 2.20 -5.99
CA PHE A 80 -6.99 2.27 -6.93
C PHE A 80 -6.63 3.68 -7.39
N ASN A 81 -7.56 4.64 -7.29
CA ASN A 81 -7.26 6.04 -7.60
C ASN A 81 -6.19 6.65 -6.68
N ASP A 82 -6.00 6.08 -5.50
CA ASP A 82 -5.06 6.62 -4.51
C ASP A 82 -3.58 6.41 -4.92
N VAL A 83 -3.31 5.57 -5.91
CA VAL A 83 -1.95 5.45 -6.47
C VAL A 83 -1.49 6.69 -7.23
N ASN A 84 -2.41 7.59 -7.59
CA ASN A 84 -2.12 8.82 -8.31
C ASN A 84 -1.61 9.95 -7.39
N TYR A 85 -1.66 9.80 -6.07
CA TYR A 85 -1.13 10.80 -5.15
C TYR A 85 0.41 10.81 -5.19
N GLU A 86 1.00 12.00 -5.33
CA GLU A 86 2.47 12.18 -5.36
C GLU A 86 3.16 11.62 -4.09
N ALA A 87 2.45 11.59 -2.97
CA ALA A 87 2.92 11.03 -1.71
C ALA A 87 3.33 9.55 -1.83
N LEU A 88 2.72 8.77 -2.73
CA LEU A 88 3.08 7.37 -2.93
C LEU A 88 4.51 7.22 -3.47
N GLN A 89 4.89 8.01 -4.48
CA GLN A 89 6.23 7.94 -5.04
C GLN A 89 7.29 8.40 -4.02
N ALA A 90 6.96 9.41 -3.21
CA ALA A 90 7.83 9.84 -2.11
C ALA A 90 8.04 8.71 -1.08
N ALA A 91 6.99 7.99 -0.71
CA ALA A 91 7.09 6.84 0.18
C ALA A 91 7.93 5.70 -0.42
N ILE A 92 7.72 5.34 -1.69
CA ILE A 92 8.51 4.32 -2.39
C ILE A 92 9.99 4.70 -2.43
N ASN A 93 10.30 5.96 -2.72
CA ASN A 93 11.68 6.44 -2.74
C ASN A 93 12.34 6.36 -1.35
N ALA A 94 11.62 6.72 -0.29
CA ALA A 94 12.13 6.63 1.08
C ALA A 94 12.40 5.18 1.51
N ILE A 95 11.49 4.25 1.16
CA ILE A 95 11.68 2.80 1.39
C ILE A 95 12.88 2.29 0.58
N GLY A 96 12.99 2.68 -0.70
CA GLY A 96 14.11 2.31 -1.56
C GLY A 96 15.46 2.83 -1.08
N GLN A 97 15.51 4.03 -0.49
CA GLN A 97 16.72 4.61 0.11
C GLN A 97 17.13 3.89 1.40
N TYR A 98 16.17 3.38 2.19
CA TYR A 98 16.50 2.52 3.33
C TYR A 98 17.14 1.20 2.87
N GLY A 99 16.59 0.59 1.82
CA GLY A 99 17.10 -0.63 1.20
C GLY A 99 16.45 -1.91 1.74
N PRO A 100 16.97 -3.10 1.34
CA PRO A 100 16.45 -4.39 1.76
C PRO A 100 16.51 -4.57 3.29
N GLY A 101 15.48 -5.19 3.86
CA GLY A 101 15.42 -5.47 5.31
C GLY A 101 14.66 -4.44 6.14
N MET A 102 14.03 -3.44 5.51
CA MET A 102 13.09 -2.56 6.21
C MET A 102 11.93 -3.39 6.77
N LYS A 103 11.75 -3.35 8.09
CA LYS A 103 10.57 -3.96 8.73
C LYS A 103 9.34 -3.10 8.48
N ALA A 104 8.20 -3.74 8.30
CA ALA A 104 6.93 -3.04 8.21
C ALA A 104 6.73 -2.19 9.48
N PRO A 105 6.20 -0.96 9.37
CA PRO A 105 5.89 -0.13 10.53
C PRO A 105 4.90 -0.82 11.45
N SER A 106 5.13 -0.76 12.76
CA SER A 106 4.15 -1.27 13.72
C SER A 106 2.93 -0.34 13.84
N TYR A 107 1.78 -0.91 14.22
CA TYR A 107 0.56 -0.12 14.49
C TYR A 107 0.81 1.02 15.48
N HIS A 108 1.62 0.76 16.52
CA HIS A 108 1.93 1.75 17.55
C HIS A 108 2.78 2.90 17.00
N GLU A 109 3.77 2.61 16.15
CA GLU A 109 4.59 3.63 15.51
C GLU A 109 3.76 4.52 14.59
N MET A 110 2.88 3.91 13.78
CA MET A 110 2.00 4.64 12.88
C MET A 110 1.03 5.56 13.65
N ARG A 111 0.31 5.00 14.63
CA ARG A 111 -0.70 5.75 15.39
C ARG A 111 -0.11 6.85 16.25
N ILE A 112 1.04 6.61 16.87
CA ILE A 112 1.59 7.55 17.85
C ILE A 112 2.64 8.46 17.23
N LYS A 113 3.64 7.91 16.55
CA LYS A 113 4.78 8.72 16.10
C LYS A 113 4.47 9.39 14.77
N CYS A 114 4.01 8.64 13.77
CA CYS A 114 3.77 9.17 12.43
C CYS A 114 2.60 10.17 12.44
N LEU A 115 1.45 9.79 13.01
CA LEU A 115 0.29 10.69 13.06
C LEU A 115 0.57 11.99 13.83
N LYS A 116 1.35 11.95 14.91
CA LYS A 116 1.75 13.18 15.63
C LYS A 116 2.65 14.08 14.79
N LYS A 117 3.51 13.51 13.94
CA LYS A 117 4.33 14.31 13.01
C LYS A 117 3.47 14.96 11.95
N GLU A 118 2.59 14.19 11.31
CA GLU A 118 1.67 14.72 10.29
C GLU A 118 0.75 15.81 10.85
N LYS A 119 0.24 15.63 12.07
CA LYS A 119 -0.53 16.66 12.77
C LYS A 119 0.26 17.97 12.89
N LYS A 120 1.52 17.91 13.33
CA LYS A 120 2.36 19.11 13.46
C LYS A 120 2.63 19.78 12.11
N THR A 121 2.84 18.98 11.06
CA THR A 121 3.00 19.51 9.70
C THR A 121 1.75 20.26 9.25
N ALA A 122 0.56 19.69 9.50
CA ALA A 122 -0.71 20.32 9.18
C ALA A 122 -0.95 21.60 10.00
N GLU A 123 -0.67 21.59 11.31
CA GLU A 123 -0.76 22.77 12.17
C GLU A 123 0.12 23.92 11.66
N LYS A 124 1.37 23.62 11.29
CA LYS A 124 2.28 24.61 10.71
C LYS A 124 1.76 25.19 9.39
N LEU A 125 1.21 24.35 8.50
CA LEU A 125 0.62 24.82 7.24
C LEU A 125 -0.56 25.76 7.48
N VAL A 126 -1.38 25.49 8.49
CA VAL A 126 -2.49 26.36 8.89
C VAL A 126 -1.97 27.68 9.43
N GLU A 127 -0.94 27.67 10.29
CA GLU A 127 -0.31 28.88 10.81
C GLU A 127 0.23 29.77 9.68
N GLU A 128 1.00 29.19 8.76
CA GLU A 128 1.52 29.88 7.57
C GLU A 128 0.38 30.48 6.73
N SER A 129 -0.71 29.74 6.53
CA SER A 129 -1.89 30.22 5.81
C SER A 129 -2.58 31.39 6.51
N VAL A 130 -2.67 31.35 7.84
CA VAL A 130 -3.23 32.43 8.66
C VAL A 130 -2.36 33.69 8.60
N GLU A 131 -1.03 33.54 8.58
CA GLU A 131 -0.12 34.68 8.41
C GLU A 131 -0.28 35.35 7.04
N VAL A 132 -0.36 34.56 5.97
CA VAL A 132 -0.63 35.06 4.62
C VAL A 132 -1.99 35.78 4.56
N ALA A 133 -3.01 35.21 5.19
CA ALA A 133 -4.34 35.81 5.28
C ALA A 133 -4.31 37.18 5.98
N LYS A 134 -3.62 37.28 7.14
CA LYS A 134 -3.44 38.55 7.87
C LYS A 134 -2.74 39.61 7.04
N LYS A 135 -1.70 39.23 6.29
CA LYS A 135 -0.93 40.16 5.45
C LYS A 135 -1.73 40.69 4.26
N ASN A 136 -2.54 39.83 3.64
CA ASN A 136 -3.22 40.14 2.39
C ASN A 136 -4.68 40.59 2.59
N GLY A 137 -5.19 40.59 3.83
CA GLY A 137 -6.59 40.89 4.13
C GLY A 137 -7.56 39.78 3.71
N CYS A 138 -7.07 38.56 3.47
CA CYS A 138 -7.90 37.41 3.13
C CYS A 138 -8.48 36.76 4.39
N THR A 139 -9.59 36.01 4.27
CA THR A 139 -10.16 35.18 5.33
C THR A 139 -10.07 33.70 4.97
N LEU A 140 -9.77 32.86 5.97
CA LEU A 140 -9.76 31.40 5.79
C LEU A 140 -11.18 30.86 5.97
N MET A 141 -11.72 30.21 4.94
CA MET A 141 -13.03 29.58 4.99
C MET A 141 -12.88 28.11 5.38
N CYS A 142 -13.46 27.71 6.52
CA CYS A 142 -13.53 26.32 6.95
C CYS A 142 -14.94 25.78 6.67
N TYR A 143 -15.05 24.76 5.83
CA TYR A 143 -16.32 24.05 5.62
C TYR A 143 -16.42 22.87 6.59
N GLY A 144 -17.44 22.89 7.45
CA GLY A 144 -17.81 21.77 8.30
C GLY A 144 -19.11 21.17 7.81
N TRP A 145 -19.10 19.90 7.43
CA TRP A 145 -20.30 19.11 7.19
C TRP A 145 -20.46 18.08 8.30
N ILE A 146 -21.69 17.93 8.78
CA ILE A 146 -22.08 16.91 9.75
C ILE A 146 -22.78 15.81 8.96
N ASP A 147 -22.21 14.60 9.02
CA ASP A 147 -22.85 13.42 8.45
C ASP A 147 -24.06 13.03 9.32
N ARG A 148 -25.18 12.71 8.66
CA ARG A 148 -26.43 12.28 9.32
C ARG A 148 -26.61 10.80 9.04
N ASN A 149 -26.00 9.97 9.89
CA ASN A 149 -26.31 8.56 10.03
C ASN A 149 -27.05 8.31 11.35
#